data_AF-A0A093Y3S8-F1
#
_entry.id   AF-A0A093Y3S8-F1
#
_cell.length_a   1.000
_cell.length_b   1.000
_cell.length_c   1.000
_cell.angle_alpha   90.00
_cell.angle_beta   90.00
_cell.angle_gamma   90.00
#
_symmetry.space_group_name_H-M   'P 1'
#
loop_
_entity.id
_entity.type
_entity.pdbx_description
1 polymer ?
#
loop_
_entity_poly.entity_id
_entity_poly.type
_entity_poly.pdbx_seq_one_letter_code
_entity_poly.pdbx_strand_id
1 'polypeptide(L)'
;MKFTAATAAAVLAGSAEAFWRMECRGRSGLARIDPLVNPGVAAAHAHTIFGSSGFTATSGSDELLAGDCTSCAVKEDKSAYWTPPMYFKEASTGQYKIVEQVGGMLSYYFLNYAPGEKKITAFPHGMEMIAGDTNQRNFTAGESDPTSQKGLAQKALGFNCLNYDLAAEGSLYR
;
A
#
# COMPACT_ATOMS: atom_id res chain seq x y z
N MET A 1 -0.79 35.41 -42.77
CA MET A 1 -1.70 34.39 -42.21
C MET A 1 -0.85 33.24 -41.69
N LYS A 2 -0.53 33.17 -40.37
CA LYS A 2 0.29 32.07 -39.79
C LYS A 2 0.35 32.03 -38.24
N PHE A 3 -0.72 32.42 -37.54
CA PHE A 3 -0.77 32.30 -36.07
C PHE A 3 -1.95 31.47 -35.53
N THR A 4 -2.85 30.99 -36.40
CA THR A 4 -4.08 30.32 -35.97
C THR A 4 -3.90 28.89 -35.46
N ALA A 5 -2.78 28.23 -35.77
CA ALA A 5 -2.55 26.83 -35.38
C ALA A 5 -2.10 26.66 -33.92
N ALA A 6 -1.41 27.63 -33.32
CA ALA A 6 -0.87 27.52 -31.96
C ALA A 6 -1.96 27.63 -30.88
N THR A 7 -2.99 28.45 -31.11
CA THR A 7 -4.07 28.67 -30.13
C THR A 7 -4.97 27.45 -29.99
N ALA A 8 -5.13 26.64 -31.04
CA ALA A 8 -5.95 25.42 -31.00
C ALA A 8 -5.34 24.29 -30.14
N ALA A 9 -4.01 24.22 -30.02
CA ALA A 9 -3.34 23.18 -29.23
C ALA A 9 -3.46 23.42 -27.71
N ALA A 10 -3.54 24.67 -27.26
CA ALA A 10 -3.70 25.01 -25.84
C ALA A 10 -5.10 24.66 -25.30
N VAL A 11 -6.13 24.64 -26.16
CA VAL A 11 -7.51 24.28 -25.77
C VAL A 11 -7.67 22.77 -25.56
N LEU A 12 -6.77 21.96 -26.11
CA LEU A 12 -6.73 20.50 -25.91
C LEU A 12 -5.87 20.07 -24.71
N ALA A 13 -5.22 21.00 -24.01
CA ALA A 13 -4.56 20.73 -22.76
C ALA A 13 -5.62 20.60 -21.65
N GLY A 14 -6.26 19.44 -21.58
CA GLY A 14 -7.13 19.08 -20.45
C GLY A 14 -6.37 19.07 -19.12
N SER A 15 -7.10 19.11 -18.01
CA SER A 15 -6.53 18.88 -16.69
C SER A 15 -5.96 17.47 -16.61
N ALA A 16 -4.64 17.35 -16.38
CA ALA A 16 -4.05 16.06 -16.05
C ALA A 16 -4.33 15.75 -14.58
N GLU A 17 -5.17 14.75 -14.32
CA GLU A 17 -5.23 14.09 -13.01
C GLU A 17 -3.98 13.23 -12.87
N ALA A 18 -2.93 13.83 -12.33
CA ALA A 18 -1.66 13.16 -12.14
C ALA A 18 -1.63 12.41 -10.81
N PHE A 19 -1.27 11.13 -10.86
CA PHE A 19 -0.89 10.34 -9.70
C PHE A 19 0.52 9.78 -9.92
N TRP A 20 1.25 9.57 -8.84
CA TRP A 20 2.61 9.08 -8.92
C TRP A 20 2.64 7.56 -8.82
N ARG A 21 3.46 6.93 -9.66
CA ARG A 21 3.70 5.49 -9.65
C ARG A 21 5.18 5.23 -9.51
N MET A 22 5.53 4.28 -8.65
CA MET A 22 6.92 3.93 -8.39
C MET A 22 7.11 2.43 -8.44
N GLU A 23 7.90 2.01 -9.41
CA GLU A 23 8.29 0.60 -9.55
C GLU A 23 9.43 0.28 -8.58
N CYS A 24 9.28 -0.81 -7.85
CA CYS A 24 10.34 -1.44 -7.07
C CYS A 24 10.60 -2.82 -7.65
N ARG A 25 11.69 -2.95 -8.41
CA ARG A 25 11.91 -4.07 -9.35
C ARG A 25 12.24 -5.41 -8.69
N GLY A 26 12.45 -5.41 -7.38
CA GLY A 26 12.70 -6.59 -6.59
C GLY A 26 12.56 -6.29 -5.11
N ARG A 27 12.48 -7.36 -4.30
CA ARG A 27 12.44 -7.23 -2.84
C ARG A 27 13.84 -6.88 -2.32
N SER A 28 13.90 -5.99 -1.34
CA SER A 28 15.10 -5.76 -0.52
C SER A 28 15.27 -6.84 0.55
N GLY A 29 14.19 -7.53 0.94
CA GLY A 29 14.25 -8.59 1.95
C GLY A 29 13.05 -9.52 1.99
N LEU A 30 13.23 -10.66 2.67
CA LEU A 30 12.18 -11.58 3.08
C LEU A 30 12.49 -12.03 4.51
N ALA A 31 11.78 -11.50 5.50
CA ALA A 31 12.10 -11.75 6.90
C ALA A 31 10.87 -11.58 7.82
N ARG A 32 10.93 -12.14 9.03
CA ARG A 32 9.93 -11.93 10.08
C ARG A 32 10.21 -10.62 10.83
N ILE A 33 10.14 -9.50 10.12
CA ILE A 33 10.46 -8.16 10.63
C ILE A 33 9.24 -7.27 10.47
N ASP A 34 8.84 -6.58 11.55
CA ASP A 34 7.80 -5.57 11.54
C ASP A 34 8.14 -4.49 12.60
N PRO A 35 8.67 -3.32 12.18
CA PRO A 35 9.07 -2.27 13.12
C PRO A 35 7.88 -1.58 13.81
N LEU A 36 6.65 -1.72 13.30
CA LEU A 36 5.46 -1.11 13.91
C LEU A 36 4.77 -2.06 14.90
N VAL A 37 4.56 -3.32 14.50
CA VAL A 37 3.78 -4.29 15.30
C VAL A 37 4.68 -5.07 16.28
N ASN A 38 5.90 -5.40 15.87
CA ASN A 38 6.82 -6.26 16.63
C ASN A 38 8.25 -5.69 16.67
N PRO A 39 8.44 -4.46 17.21
CA PRO A 39 9.73 -3.81 17.19
C PRO A 39 10.79 -4.61 17.94
N GLY A 40 11.94 -4.83 17.29
CA GLY A 40 13.11 -5.52 17.85
C GLY A 40 12.98 -7.03 18.00
N VAL A 41 11.83 -7.63 17.66
CA VAL A 41 11.57 -9.07 17.81
C VAL A 41 11.01 -9.68 16.53
N ALA A 42 11.06 -11.01 16.43
CA ALA A 42 10.54 -11.70 15.26
C ALA A 42 9.01 -11.56 15.16
N ALA A 43 8.52 -11.02 14.05
CA ALA A 43 7.10 -10.85 13.78
C ALA A 43 6.36 -12.20 13.69
N ALA A 44 5.05 -12.22 13.93
CA ALA A 44 4.24 -13.45 13.91
C ALA A 44 4.26 -14.18 12.54
N HIS A 45 4.50 -13.45 11.46
CA HIS A 45 4.66 -13.98 10.10
C HIS A 45 5.83 -13.28 9.38
N ALA A 46 6.21 -13.82 8.22
CA ALA A 46 7.21 -13.20 7.36
C ALA A 46 6.61 -12.05 6.55
N HIS A 47 7.46 -11.13 6.12
CA HIS A 47 7.13 -10.07 5.19
C HIS A 47 8.09 -10.12 3.99
N THR A 48 7.55 -9.94 2.79
CA THR A 48 8.32 -9.50 1.63
C THR A 48 8.49 -7.99 1.74
N ILE A 49 9.73 -7.51 1.67
CA ILE A 49 10.11 -6.12 1.93
C ILE A 49 10.64 -5.48 0.64
N PHE A 50 10.21 -4.26 0.35
CA PHE A 50 10.64 -3.42 -0.77
C PHE A 50 11.07 -2.04 -0.25
N GLY A 51 11.93 -1.36 -1.01
CA GLY A 51 12.34 0.01 -0.70
C GLY A 51 13.69 0.11 -0.02
N SER A 52 13.81 1.02 0.96
CA SER A 52 15.08 1.39 1.59
C SER A 52 15.84 0.22 2.20
N SER A 53 17.17 0.24 2.07
CA SER A 53 18.08 -0.67 2.78
C SER A 53 18.20 -0.36 4.28
N GLY A 54 17.65 0.76 4.75
CA GLY A 54 17.56 1.11 6.17
C GLY A 54 16.43 0.40 6.92
N PHE A 55 15.64 -0.44 6.25
CA PHE A 55 14.55 -1.19 6.88
C PHE A 55 15.09 -2.27 7.82
N THR A 56 14.75 -2.18 9.11
CA THR A 56 15.20 -3.10 10.15
C THR A 56 14.07 -3.41 11.14
N ALA A 57 14.35 -4.23 12.15
CA ALA A 57 13.39 -4.55 13.21
C ALA A 57 12.99 -3.35 14.07
N THR A 58 13.70 -2.22 13.99
CA THR A 58 13.43 -1.02 14.80
C THR A 58 13.52 0.26 13.97
N SER A 59 13.47 0.18 12.64
CA SER A 59 13.62 1.36 11.78
C SER A 59 12.40 2.28 11.86
N GLY A 60 12.64 3.56 12.16
CA GLY A 60 11.69 4.65 11.98
C GLY A 60 12.04 5.49 10.75
N SER A 61 11.54 6.73 10.70
CA SER A 61 11.77 7.64 9.56
C SER A 61 13.25 7.94 9.30
N ASP A 62 14.04 8.14 10.35
CA ASP A 62 15.46 8.51 10.23
C ASP A 62 16.30 7.35 9.69
N GLU A 63 16.10 6.13 10.19
CA GLU A 63 16.81 4.94 9.71
C GLU A 63 16.48 4.65 8.25
N LEU A 64 15.22 4.81 7.85
CA LEU A 64 14.81 4.64 6.46
C LEU A 64 15.51 5.64 5.55
N LEU A 65 15.50 6.93 5.90
CA LEU A 65 16.16 8.00 5.14
C LEU A 65 17.69 7.84 5.07
N ALA A 66 18.30 7.30 6.13
CA ALA A 66 19.73 7.02 6.21
C ALA A 66 20.16 5.79 5.39
N GLY A 67 19.24 5.00 4.84
CA GLY A 67 19.56 3.82 4.05
C GLY A 67 20.36 4.15 2.78
N ASP A 68 21.46 3.45 2.54
CA ASP A 68 22.36 3.68 1.40
C ASP A 68 21.70 3.46 0.03
N CYS A 69 20.80 2.49 -0.10
CA CYS A 69 20.15 2.15 -1.35
C CYS A 69 18.64 1.90 -1.19
N THR A 70 17.96 1.64 -2.30
CA THR A 70 16.53 1.32 -2.37
C THR A 70 16.30 0.33 -3.50
N SER A 71 15.31 -0.55 -3.36
CA SER A 71 14.91 -1.44 -4.47
C SER A 71 14.00 -0.77 -5.50
N CYS A 72 13.66 0.50 -5.29
CA CYS A 72 12.79 1.31 -6.13
C CYS A 72 13.53 2.10 -7.22
N ALA A 73 12.80 2.47 -8.28
CA ALA A 73 13.37 3.10 -9.47
C ALA A 73 13.97 4.49 -9.21
N VAL A 74 13.36 5.25 -8.29
CA VAL A 74 13.87 6.56 -7.85
C VAL A 74 14.72 6.34 -6.60
N LYS A 75 16.01 6.69 -6.67
CA LYS A 75 17.01 6.34 -5.65
C LYS A 75 16.88 7.18 -4.37
N GLU A 76 16.33 8.37 -4.53
CA GLU A 76 15.98 9.31 -3.47
C GLU A 76 14.78 8.82 -2.66
N ASP A 77 13.98 7.89 -3.21
CA ASP A 77 12.88 7.31 -2.45
C ASP A 77 13.39 6.25 -1.48
N LYS A 78 13.23 6.57 -0.20
CA LYS A 78 13.62 5.71 0.93
C LYS A 78 12.40 5.18 1.69
N SER A 79 11.22 5.19 1.09
CA SER A 79 10.05 4.51 1.64
C SER A 79 10.34 3.02 1.79
N ALA A 80 9.66 2.36 2.72
CA ALA A 80 9.66 0.91 2.85
C ALA A 80 8.24 0.39 2.77
N TYR A 81 8.06 -0.74 2.10
CA TYR A 81 6.78 -1.42 1.97
C TYR A 81 6.99 -2.89 2.29
N TRP A 82 6.20 -3.42 3.22
CA TRP A 82 6.34 -4.81 3.64
C TRP A 82 4.96 -5.45 3.75
N THR A 83 4.80 -6.59 3.08
CA THR A 83 3.52 -7.30 3.00
C THR A 83 3.74 -8.79 3.23
N PRO A 84 2.74 -9.54 3.74
CA PRO A 84 2.86 -10.98 3.88
C PRO A 84 3.17 -11.64 2.53
N PRO A 85 4.19 -12.52 2.44
CA PRO A 85 4.49 -13.23 1.20
C PRO A 85 3.36 -14.21 0.87
N MET A 86 3.05 -14.32 -0.41
CA MET A 86 2.15 -15.36 -0.91
C MET A 86 2.89 -16.71 -0.98
N TYR A 87 2.23 -17.77 -0.54
CA TYR A 87 2.73 -19.14 -0.67
C TYR A 87 1.78 -19.97 -1.53
N PHE A 88 2.36 -20.75 -2.44
CA PHE A 88 1.67 -21.81 -3.15
C PHE A 88 1.81 -23.12 -2.38
N LYS A 89 0.68 -23.77 -2.09
CA LYS A 89 0.66 -25.12 -1.51
C LYS A 89 0.53 -26.15 -2.61
N GLU A 90 1.56 -26.97 -2.79
CA GLU A 90 1.56 -28.05 -3.75
C GLU A 90 0.60 -29.16 -3.31
N ALA A 91 -0.38 -29.50 -4.14
CA ALA A 91 -1.44 -30.44 -3.78
C ALA A 91 -0.94 -31.88 -3.57
N SER A 92 0.07 -32.30 -4.33
CA SER A 92 0.63 -33.65 -4.28
C SER A 92 1.53 -33.90 -3.06
N THR A 93 2.30 -32.90 -2.65
CA THR A 93 3.29 -33.02 -1.57
C THR A 93 2.83 -32.37 -0.27
N GLY A 94 1.84 -31.49 -0.33
CA GLY A 94 1.40 -30.64 0.78
C GLY A 94 2.38 -29.54 1.17
N GLN A 95 3.51 -29.41 0.46
CA GLN A 95 4.55 -28.43 0.79
C GLN A 95 4.19 -27.02 0.33
N TYR A 96 4.71 -26.02 1.04
CA TYR A 96 4.54 -24.62 0.71
C TYR A 96 5.80 -24.08 0.04
N LYS A 97 5.63 -23.41 -1.09
CA LYS A 97 6.69 -22.69 -1.80
C LYS A 97 6.30 -21.23 -1.87
N ILE A 98 7.26 -20.33 -1.64
CA ILE A 98 7.00 -18.90 -1.80
C ILE A 98 6.74 -18.57 -3.27
N VAL A 99 5.75 -17.74 -3.54
CA VAL A 99 5.52 -17.19 -4.87
C VAL A 99 6.53 -16.06 -5.08
N GLU A 100 7.34 -16.16 -6.12
CA GLU A 100 8.35 -15.15 -6.44
C GLU A 100 7.68 -13.85 -6.93
N GLN A 101 8.17 -12.71 -6.42
CA GLN A 101 7.70 -11.38 -6.84
C GLN A 101 8.39 -10.96 -8.14
N VAL A 102 8.14 -11.69 -9.22
CA VAL A 102 8.70 -11.39 -10.55
C VAL A 102 8.14 -10.06 -11.05
N GLY A 103 9.03 -9.11 -11.37
CA GLY A 103 8.65 -7.72 -11.69
C GLY A 103 8.50 -6.82 -10.46
N GLY A 104 8.55 -7.40 -9.26
CA GLY A 104 8.55 -6.67 -7.99
C GLY A 104 7.19 -6.10 -7.60
N MET A 105 7.18 -4.84 -7.18
CA MET A 105 5.99 -4.13 -6.68
C MET A 105 5.84 -2.78 -7.38
N LEU A 106 4.60 -2.32 -7.54
CA LEU A 106 4.29 -0.98 -8.05
C LEU A 106 3.48 -0.21 -7.00
N SER A 107 4.09 0.81 -6.42
CA SER A 107 3.44 1.71 -5.46
C SER A 107 2.67 2.79 -6.20
N TYR A 108 1.45 3.06 -5.73
CA TYR A 108 0.56 4.11 -6.26
C TYR A 108 0.35 5.18 -5.21
N TYR A 109 0.60 6.43 -5.57
CA TYR A 109 0.41 7.60 -4.75
C TYR A 109 -0.67 8.46 -5.38
N PHE A 110 -1.88 8.31 -4.87
CA PHE A 110 -3.05 9.07 -5.30
C PHE A 110 -3.14 10.39 -4.55
N LEU A 111 -3.55 11.44 -5.27
CA LEU A 111 -3.81 12.75 -4.70
C LEU A 111 -5.26 12.83 -4.21
N ASN A 112 -5.56 12.09 -3.14
CA ASN A 112 -6.89 12.06 -2.54
C ASN A 112 -7.03 13.21 -1.53
N TYR A 113 -7.81 14.23 -1.89
CA TYR A 113 -8.12 15.35 -1.01
C TYR A 113 -9.19 14.97 0.01
N ALA A 114 -9.05 15.45 1.24
CA ALA A 114 -10.15 15.38 2.20
C ALA A 114 -11.36 16.21 1.69
N PRO A 115 -12.60 15.85 2.06
CA PRO A 115 -13.78 16.59 1.60
C PRO A 115 -13.67 18.09 1.88
N GLY A 116 -13.74 18.91 0.84
CA GLY A 116 -13.61 20.37 0.93
C GLY A 116 -12.18 20.90 0.92
N GLU A 117 -11.17 20.05 1.01
CA GLU A 117 -9.76 20.44 0.95
C GLU A 117 -9.25 20.47 -0.49
N LYS A 118 -8.27 21.35 -0.72
CA LYS A 118 -7.53 21.45 -2.01
C LYS A 118 -6.03 21.28 -1.85
N LYS A 119 -5.58 20.98 -0.63
CA LYS A 119 -4.17 20.85 -0.28
C LYS A 119 -3.93 19.51 0.40
N ILE A 120 -2.92 18.80 -0.07
CA ILE A 120 -2.37 17.63 0.62
C ILE A 120 -1.21 18.10 1.49
N THR A 121 -1.18 17.63 2.72
CA THR A 121 -0.10 17.92 3.68
C THR A 121 0.65 16.63 3.95
N ALA A 122 1.98 16.69 3.97
CA ALA A 122 2.80 15.54 4.32
C ALA A 122 2.55 15.14 5.78
N PHE A 123 2.66 13.84 6.08
CA PHE A 123 2.64 13.37 7.46
C PHE A 123 3.80 14.00 8.26
N PRO A 124 3.61 14.30 9.56
CA PRO A 124 4.71 14.73 10.42
C PRO A 124 5.86 13.72 10.42
N HIS A 125 7.09 14.22 10.52
CA HIS A 125 8.27 13.36 10.64
C HIS A 125 8.17 12.47 11.89
N GLY A 126 8.48 11.18 11.77
CA GLY A 126 8.36 10.21 12.85
C GLY A 126 6.91 9.84 13.21
N MET A 127 5.91 10.25 12.42
CA MET A 127 4.55 9.79 12.63
C MET A 127 4.46 8.27 12.39
N GLU A 128 4.07 7.55 13.43
CA GLU A 128 3.72 6.14 13.36
C GLU A 128 2.23 5.98 13.64
N MET A 129 1.57 5.12 12.87
CA MET A 129 0.15 4.85 13.04
C MET A 129 -0.12 3.39 12.76
N ILE A 130 -0.83 2.75 13.69
CA ILE A 130 -1.51 1.47 13.47
C ILE A 130 -3.00 1.76 13.64
N ALA A 131 -3.81 1.35 12.66
CA ALA A 131 -5.25 1.58 12.66
C ALA A 131 -6.02 0.26 12.51
N GLY A 132 -7.14 0.16 13.23
CA GLY A 132 -8.01 -1.02 13.23
C GLY A 132 -7.59 -2.11 14.21
N ASP A 133 -8.31 -3.23 14.19
CA ASP A 133 -8.02 -4.44 14.97
C ASP A 133 -7.93 -5.63 14.01
N THR A 134 -6.75 -6.26 13.95
CA THR A 134 -6.48 -7.43 13.09
C THR A 134 -7.27 -8.68 13.50
N ASN A 135 -7.89 -8.67 14.67
CA ASN A 135 -8.71 -9.77 15.19
C ASN A 135 -10.21 -9.55 14.99
N GLN A 136 -10.65 -8.40 14.48
CA GLN A 136 -12.06 -8.14 14.20
C GLN A 136 -12.51 -8.98 12.99
N ARG A 137 -13.28 -10.05 13.25
CA ARG A 137 -13.78 -10.98 12.20
C ARG A 137 -15.30 -10.98 12.02
N ASN A 138 -16.04 -10.25 12.84
CA ASN A 138 -17.50 -10.23 12.80
C ASN A 138 -18.04 -8.80 12.75
N PHE A 139 -19.22 -8.65 12.13
CA PHE A 139 -19.99 -7.41 12.20
C PHE A 139 -20.99 -7.52 13.35
N THR A 140 -20.98 -6.56 14.27
CA THR A 140 -21.97 -6.50 15.37
C THR A 140 -23.10 -5.57 14.97
N ALA A 141 -24.29 -6.15 14.71
CA ALA A 141 -25.48 -5.39 14.36
C ALA A 141 -25.90 -4.44 15.51
N GLY A 142 -26.24 -3.20 15.17
CA GLY A 142 -26.64 -2.15 16.13
C GLY A 142 -25.56 -1.11 16.41
N GLU A 143 -24.30 -1.38 16.08
CA GLU A 143 -23.19 -0.43 16.15
C GLU A 143 -23.10 0.36 14.84
N SER A 144 -24.07 1.26 14.61
CA SER A 144 -24.25 1.97 13.33
C SER A 144 -23.81 3.43 13.36
N ASP A 145 -23.46 3.98 14.53
CA ASP A 145 -23.08 5.40 14.66
C ASP A 145 -21.87 5.72 13.76
N PRO A 146 -22.07 6.49 12.67
CA PRO A 146 -21.02 6.82 11.71
C PRO A 146 -19.91 7.71 12.29
N THR A 147 -20.13 8.30 13.45
CA THR A 147 -19.19 9.25 14.07
C THR A 147 -18.34 8.62 15.16
N SER A 148 -18.72 7.44 15.64
CA SER A 148 -17.97 6.71 16.66
C SER A 148 -16.84 5.88 16.05
N GLN A 149 -15.72 5.75 16.76
CA GLN A 149 -14.61 4.87 16.35
C GLN A 149 -15.06 3.41 16.19
N LYS A 150 -15.98 2.95 17.05
CA LYS A 150 -16.53 1.60 16.99
C LYS A 150 -17.36 1.39 15.73
N GLY A 151 -18.26 2.31 15.40
CA GLY A 151 -19.06 2.25 14.17
C GLY A 151 -18.21 2.37 12.91
N LEU A 152 -17.16 3.20 12.91
CA LEU A 152 -16.19 3.27 11.81
C LEU A 152 -15.43 1.96 11.63
N ALA A 153 -14.97 1.32 12.72
CA ALA A 153 -14.30 0.02 12.66
C ALA A 153 -15.22 -1.08 12.11
N GLN A 154 -16.51 -1.08 12.49
CA GLN A 154 -17.49 -2.04 11.93
C GLN A 154 -17.71 -1.82 10.42
N LYS A 155 -17.68 -0.58 9.93
CA LYS A 155 -17.82 -0.25 8.50
C LYS A 155 -16.57 -0.56 7.67
N ALA A 156 -15.39 -0.63 8.31
CA ALA A 156 -14.16 -1.04 7.65
C ALA A 156 -14.12 -2.55 7.33
N LEU A 157 -15.06 -3.35 7.84
CA LEU A 157 -15.17 -4.76 7.51
C LEU A 157 -15.82 -4.95 6.13
N GLY A 158 -15.03 -5.41 5.17
CA GLY A 158 -15.50 -5.81 3.84
C GLY A 158 -15.45 -7.33 3.67
N PHE A 159 -16.55 -7.91 3.17
CA PHE A 159 -16.58 -9.32 2.74
C PHE A 159 -16.75 -9.36 1.22
N ASN A 160 -15.83 -10.04 0.54
CA ASN A 160 -15.98 -10.37 -0.87
C ASN A 160 -16.37 -11.83 -0.98
N CYS A 161 -17.65 -12.08 -1.28
CA CYS A 161 -18.12 -13.41 -1.61
C CYS A 161 -17.64 -13.74 -3.03
N LEU A 162 -16.69 -14.67 -3.14
CA LEU A 162 -16.22 -15.17 -4.44
C LEU A 162 -17.29 -16.12 -4.99
N ASN A 163 -18.08 -15.64 -5.95
CA ASN A 163 -18.99 -16.48 -6.71
C ASN A 163 -18.30 -16.91 -8.01
N TYR A 164 -17.83 -18.16 -8.04
CA TYR A 164 -17.11 -18.73 -9.19
C TYR A 164 -18.02 -19.12 -10.35
N ASP A 165 -19.35 -19.12 -10.16
CA ASP A 165 -20.33 -19.45 -11.20
C ASP A 165 -20.72 -18.22 -12.03
N LEU A 166 -20.30 -17.01 -11.63
CA LEU A 166 -20.58 -15.76 -12.32
C LEU A 166 -19.31 -15.15 -12.91
N ALA A 167 -19.50 -14.35 -13.97
CA ALA A 167 -18.43 -13.51 -14.49
C ALA A 167 -17.93 -12.57 -13.37
N ALA A 168 -16.60 -12.51 -13.19
CA ALA A 168 -15.99 -11.67 -12.18
C ALA A 168 -16.36 -10.19 -12.41
N GLU A 169 -16.77 -9.50 -11.35
CA GLU A 169 -16.98 -8.05 -11.37
C GLU A 169 -15.63 -7.31 -11.36
N GLY A 170 -15.56 -6.15 -12.03
CA GLY A 170 -14.38 -5.29 -12.01
C GLY A 170 -14.11 -4.74 -10.59
N SER A 171 -12.84 -4.76 -10.18
CA SER A 171 -12.39 -4.51 -8.80
C SER A 171 -12.57 -3.09 -8.25
N LEU A 172 -13.23 -2.16 -8.97
CA LEU A 172 -13.22 -0.73 -8.66
C LEU A 172 -14.59 -0.02 -8.75
N TYR A 173 -15.70 -0.74 -8.72
CA TYR A 173 -17.06 -0.14 -8.81
C TYR A 173 -17.80 -0.01 -7.47
N ARG A 174 -17.12 -0.08 -6.32
CA ARG A 174 -17.73 0.08 -4.99
C ARG A 174 -17.44 1.41 -4.33
#